data_AF-A0A7C1CH68-F1
#
_entry.id   AF-A0A7C1CH68-F1
#
_cell.length_a   1.000
_cell.length_b   1.000
_cell.length_c   1.000
_cell.angle_alpha   90.00
_cell.angle_beta   90.00
_cell.angle_gamma   90.00
#
_symmetry.space_group_name_H-M   'P 1'
#
loop_
_entity.id
_entity.type
_entity.pdbx_description
1 polymer ?
#
loop_
_entity_poly.entity_id
_entity_poly.type
_entity_poly.pdbx_seq_one_letter_code
_entity_poly.pdbx_strand_id
1 'polypeptide(L)'
;AQRLRGPRSSELKDAIAHAYDYDKNISFILTGSEVGLLYDFIGIEDSRSPLYGRYYVEVKLERLGREQSIDFLRKGFAQLNLRVSEEVLEVAYEHFDGIPGWLTFFGNAYARGEADIEKIKSIAVRTALEELRNMTRDNPRRYGLVLRAIAEGRKTWSQVKEYLEEKEGTTISSSVLSNILRSLEDMSIIKNYEFLDPIYREACKLLQ
;
A
#
# COMPACT_ATOMS: atom_id res chain seq x y z
N ALA A 1 3.17 0.97 -16.25
CA ALA A 1 1.98 0.27 -16.79
C ALA A 1 0.96 -0.06 -15.68
N GLN A 2 0.66 0.89 -14.79
CA GLN A 2 -0.04 0.61 -13.52
C GLN A 2 -1.56 0.36 -13.64
N ARG A 3 -2.16 0.49 -14.83
CA ARG A 3 -3.59 0.19 -15.06
C ARG A 3 -3.81 -0.45 -16.43
N LEU A 4 -3.28 -1.65 -16.63
CA LEU A 4 -3.69 -2.50 -17.76
C LEU A 4 -5.10 -3.01 -17.50
N ARG A 5 -6.09 -2.35 -18.10
CA ARG A 5 -7.51 -2.73 -18.02
C ARG A 5 -8.07 -2.96 -19.42
N GLY A 6 -9.15 -3.74 -19.50
CA GLY A 6 -9.85 -3.99 -20.75
C GLY A 6 -9.02 -4.81 -21.75
N PRO A 7 -9.16 -4.58 -23.07
CA PRO A 7 -8.60 -5.45 -24.12
C PRO A 7 -7.09 -5.69 -23.99
N ARG A 8 -6.32 -4.65 -23.65
CA ARG A 8 -4.86 -4.74 -23.48
C ARG A 8 -4.43 -5.64 -22.32
N SER A 9 -5.27 -5.76 -21.30
CA SER A 9 -5.04 -6.69 -20.20
C SER A 9 -5.16 -8.14 -20.67
N SER A 10 -6.16 -8.43 -21.52
CA SER A 10 -6.34 -9.75 -22.12
C SER A 10 -5.17 -10.12 -23.01
N GLU A 11 -4.81 -9.24 -23.95
CA GLU A 11 -3.69 -9.48 -24.89
C GLU A 11 -2.39 -9.81 -24.16
N LEU A 12 -2.08 -9.10 -23.06
CA LEU A 12 -0.90 -9.40 -22.26
C LEU A 12 -1.00 -10.75 -21.54
N LYS A 13 -2.16 -11.08 -20.97
CA LYS A 13 -2.38 -12.39 -20.34
C LYS A 13 -2.23 -13.53 -21.34
N ASP A 14 -2.77 -13.35 -22.54
CA ASP A 14 -2.68 -14.32 -23.63
C ASP A 14 -1.21 -14.50 -24.06
N ALA A 15 -0.45 -13.42 -24.18
CA ALA A 15 0.97 -13.47 -24.49
C ALA A 15 1.79 -14.17 -23.38
N ILE A 16 1.52 -13.87 -22.10
CA ILE A 16 2.18 -14.53 -20.98
C ILE A 16 1.80 -16.01 -20.94
N ALA A 17 0.53 -16.36 -21.15
CA ALA A 17 0.05 -17.74 -21.17
C ALA A 17 0.72 -18.55 -22.29
N HIS A 18 0.81 -17.98 -23.49
CA HIS A 18 1.52 -18.58 -24.61
C HIS A 18 2.99 -18.82 -24.27
N ALA A 19 3.68 -17.79 -23.78
CA ALA A 19 5.10 -17.92 -23.44
C ALA A 19 5.36 -18.91 -22.30
N TYR A 20 4.46 -18.98 -21.31
CA TYR A 20 4.51 -19.97 -20.24
C TYR A 20 4.46 -21.41 -20.80
N ASP A 21 3.59 -21.66 -21.79
CA ASP A 21 3.37 -23.00 -22.32
C ASP A 21 4.45 -23.45 -23.32
N TYR A 22 4.97 -22.52 -24.13
CA TYR A 22 5.82 -22.85 -25.28
C TYR A 22 7.27 -22.36 -25.15
N ASP A 23 7.54 -21.28 -24.42
CA ASP A 23 8.86 -20.62 -24.41
C ASP A 23 9.67 -20.99 -23.16
N LYS A 24 10.32 -22.16 -23.20
CA LYS A 24 11.08 -22.74 -22.07
C LYS A 24 12.24 -21.90 -21.52
N ASN A 25 12.67 -20.87 -22.25
CA ASN A 25 13.78 -20.00 -21.88
C ASN A 25 13.33 -18.62 -21.42
N ILE A 26 12.03 -18.44 -21.16
CA ILE A 26 11.45 -17.18 -20.68
C ILE A 26 10.84 -17.41 -19.30
N SER A 27 11.18 -16.52 -18.36
CA SER A 27 10.58 -16.45 -17.03
C SER A 27 9.97 -15.07 -16.82
N PHE A 28 8.75 -15.03 -16.29
CA PHE A 28 8.07 -13.79 -15.93
C PHE A 28 8.16 -13.55 -14.43
N ILE A 29 8.52 -12.33 -14.03
CA ILE A 29 8.42 -11.86 -12.65
C ILE A 29 7.38 -10.74 -12.64
N LEU A 30 6.25 -11.00 -11.99
CA LEU A 30 5.20 -10.01 -11.81
C LEU A 30 5.30 -9.43 -10.40
N THR A 31 5.40 -8.11 -10.29
CA THR A 31 5.51 -7.41 -9.00
C THR A 31 4.41 -6.36 -8.90
N GLY A 32 3.81 -6.21 -7.72
CA GLY A 32 2.80 -5.18 -7.47
C GLY A 32 2.70 -4.87 -5.98
N SER A 33 2.59 -3.58 -5.64
CA SER A 33 2.26 -3.12 -4.29
C SER A 33 0.77 -3.29 -3.97
N GLU A 34 -0.08 -3.33 -5.00
CA GLU A 34 -1.53 -3.54 -4.92
C GLU A 34 -1.83 -5.03 -5.18
N VAL A 35 -1.64 -5.86 -4.14
CA VAL A 35 -1.64 -7.33 -4.29
C VAL A 35 -2.99 -7.85 -4.80
N GLY A 36 -4.11 -7.30 -4.33
CA GLY A 36 -5.44 -7.68 -4.82
C GLY A 36 -5.60 -7.39 -6.30
N LEU A 37 -5.14 -6.23 -6.77
CA LEU A 37 -5.18 -5.87 -8.19
C LEU A 37 -4.27 -6.74 -9.05
N LEU A 38 -3.15 -7.22 -8.51
CA LEU A 38 -2.28 -8.19 -9.19
C LEU A 38 -2.96 -9.56 -9.32
N TYR A 39 -3.64 -10.02 -8.26
CA TYR A 39 -4.41 -11.27 -8.29
C TYR A 39 -5.60 -11.21 -9.24
N ASP A 40 -6.32 -10.08 -9.27
CA ASP A 40 -7.37 -9.82 -10.24
C ASP A 40 -6.85 -9.80 -11.67
N PHE A 41 -5.66 -9.21 -11.89
CA PHE A 41 -5.01 -9.24 -13.19
C PHE A 41 -4.71 -10.67 -13.63
N ILE A 42 -4.06 -11.47 -12.78
CA ILE A 42 -3.74 -12.88 -13.07
C ILE A 42 -5.01 -13.71 -13.25
N GLY A 43 -6.07 -13.39 -12.50
CA GLY A 43 -7.33 -14.13 -12.51
C GLY A 43 -7.19 -15.49 -11.84
N ILE A 44 -6.52 -15.54 -10.68
CA ILE A 44 -6.26 -16.78 -9.93
C ILE A 44 -7.55 -17.55 -9.56
N GLU A 45 -8.68 -16.85 -9.46
CA GLU A 45 -10.00 -17.43 -9.17
C GLU A 45 -10.94 -17.45 -10.40
N ASP A 46 -10.53 -16.89 -11.55
CA ASP A 46 -11.36 -16.88 -12.78
C ASP A 46 -10.92 -17.99 -13.73
N SER A 47 -11.70 -19.06 -13.80
CA SER A 47 -11.49 -20.18 -14.75
C SER A 47 -11.40 -19.77 -16.23
N ARG A 48 -11.87 -18.57 -16.59
CA ARG A 48 -11.78 -18.03 -17.95
C ARG A 48 -10.48 -17.25 -18.19
N SER A 49 -9.69 -17.00 -17.15
CA SER A 49 -8.42 -16.30 -17.30
C SER A 49 -7.42 -17.17 -18.08
N PRO A 50 -6.72 -16.62 -19.09
CA PRO A 50 -5.65 -17.33 -19.79
C PRO A 50 -4.55 -17.84 -18.86
N LEU A 51 -4.36 -17.25 -17.68
CA LEU A 51 -3.35 -17.66 -16.71
C LEU A 51 -3.89 -18.63 -15.63
N TYR A 52 -5.18 -18.95 -15.65
CA TYR A 52 -5.78 -19.85 -14.67
C TYR A 52 -5.16 -21.25 -14.72
N GLY A 53 -4.93 -21.85 -13.55
CA GLY A 53 -4.37 -23.20 -13.41
C GLY A 53 -2.88 -23.34 -13.73
N ARG A 54 -2.20 -22.28 -14.19
CA ARG A 54 -0.74 -22.29 -14.40
C ARG A 54 -0.02 -22.05 -13.09
N TYR A 55 0.97 -22.89 -12.82
CA TYR A 55 1.73 -22.84 -11.57
C TYR A 55 2.64 -21.62 -11.53
N TYR A 56 2.68 -20.94 -10.38
CA TYR A 56 3.58 -19.83 -10.12
C TYR A 56 4.19 -19.95 -8.72
N VAL A 57 5.33 -19.32 -8.53
CA VAL A 57 5.97 -19.18 -7.21
C VAL A 57 5.63 -17.80 -6.68
N GLU A 58 4.99 -17.75 -5.52
CA GLU A 58 4.71 -16.49 -4.82
C GLU A 58 5.85 -16.17 -3.86
N VAL A 59 6.42 -14.97 -4.00
CA VAL A 59 7.36 -14.40 -3.03
C VAL A 59 6.71 -13.17 -2.41
N LYS A 60 6.21 -13.34 -1.19
CA LYS A 60 5.57 -12.26 -0.43
C LYS A 60 6.60 -11.53 0.42
N LEU A 61 6.73 -10.23 0.20
CA LEU A 61 7.56 -9.37 1.05
C LEU A 61 6.71 -8.85 2.22
N GLU A 62 7.15 -9.13 3.43
CA GLU A 62 6.52 -8.63 4.64
C GLU A 62 7.28 -7.42 5.20
N ARG A 63 6.64 -6.66 6.10
CA ARG A 63 7.34 -5.61 6.84
C ARG A 63 8.43 -6.25 7.70
N LEU A 64 9.52 -5.53 7.89
CA LEU A 64 10.61 -5.98 8.75
C LEU A 64 10.13 -5.97 10.21
N GLY A 65 10.53 -6.98 10.97
CA GLY A 65 10.39 -6.92 12.42
C GLY A 65 11.25 -5.81 13.02
N ARG A 66 11.05 -5.51 14.31
CA ARG A 66 11.85 -4.51 15.06
C ARG A 66 13.36 -4.68 14.87
N GLU A 67 13.88 -5.86 15.19
CA GLU A 67 15.32 -6.14 15.10
C GLU A 67 15.85 -6.04 13.65
N GLN A 68 15.07 -6.53 12.69
CA GLN A 68 15.43 -6.47 11.26
C GLN A 68 15.43 -5.02 10.76
N SER A 69 14.50 -4.18 11.22
CA SER A 69 14.41 -2.76 10.85
C SER A 69 15.59 -1.97 11.37
N ILE A 70 15.95 -2.20 12.64
CA ILE A 70 17.11 -1.59 13.28
C ILE A 70 18.39 -2.02 12.57
N ASP A 71 18.56 -3.33 12.30
CA ASP A 71 19.71 -3.85 11.58
C ASP A 71 19.79 -3.32 10.14
N PHE A 72 18.65 -3.22 9.44
CA PHE A 72 18.55 -2.62 8.11
C PHE A 72 19.07 -1.18 8.09
N LEU A 73 18.58 -0.34 9.01
CA LEU A 73 19.04 1.05 9.14
C LEU A 73 20.51 1.12 9.54
N ARG A 74 20.93 0.34 10.55
CA ARG A 74 22.31 0.30 11.04
C ARG A 74 23.29 -0.04 9.92
N LYS A 75 23.00 -1.06 9.12
CA LYS A 75 23.80 -1.44 7.95
C LYS A 75 23.82 -0.34 6.90
N GLY A 76 22.68 0.31 6.63
CA GLY A 76 22.61 1.45 5.71
C GLY A 76 23.50 2.63 6.16
N PHE A 77 23.44 3.02 7.43
CA PHE A 77 24.29 4.09 7.96
C PHE A 77 25.77 3.70 7.98
N ALA A 78 26.10 2.45 8.30
CA ALA A 78 27.48 1.96 8.29
C ALA A 78 28.12 2.06 6.89
N GLN A 79 27.34 1.83 5.81
CA GLN A 79 27.82 2.02 4.43
C GLN A 79 28.24 3.47 4.13
N LEU A 80 27.70 4.44 4.87
CA LEU A 80 28.04 5.85 4.78
C LEU A 80 29.07 6.28 5.84
N ASN A 81 29.65 5.32 6.58
CA ASN A 81 30.52 5.57 7.74
C ASN A 81 29.86 6.44 8.83
N LEU A 82 28.53 6.44 8.92
CA LEU A 82 27.77 7.15 9.94
C LEU A 82 27.50 6.23 11.13
N ARG A 83 27.71 6.76 12.33
CA ARG A 83 27.30 6.10 13.58
C ARG A 83 26.08 6.82 14.12
N VAL A 84 24.97 6.10 14.19
CA VAL A 84 23.68 6.59 14.69
C VAL A 84 23.40 5.88 16.01
N SER A 85 22.83 6.60 16.99
CA SER A 85 22.50 6.02 18.29
C SER A 85 21.37 5.01 18.16
N GLU A 86 21.35 4.01 19.05
CA GLU A 86 20.29 3.00 19.06
C GLU A 86 18.91 3.66 19.23
N GLU A 87 18.80 4.66 20.11
CA GLU A 87 17.57 5.43 20.33
C GLU A 87 16.97 5.99 19.03
N VAL A 88 17.78 6.54 18.13
CA VAL A 88 17.30 7.06 16.83
C VAL A 88 16.79 5.94 15.94
N LEU A 89 17.44 4.76 15.95
CA LEU A 89 17.00 3.59 15.18
C LEU A 89 15.67 3.06 15.71
N GLU A 90 15.48 3.06 17.03
CA GLU A 90 14.25 2.66 17.70
C GLU A 90 13.10 3.60 17.36
N VAL A 91 13.30 4.91 17.49
CA VAL A 91 12.28 5.92 17.14
C VAL A 91 11.90 5.82 15.67
N ALA A 92 12.87 5.54 14.78
CA ALA A 92 12.57 5.30 13.36
C ALA A 92 11.66 4.08 13.17
N TYR A 93 11.92 2.96 13.86
CA TYR A 93 11.03 1.80 13.80
C TYR A 93 9.64 2.12 14.35
N GLU A 94 9.54 2.82 15.49
CA GLU A 94 8.25 3.18 16.09
C GLU A 94 7.37 4.04 15.16
N HIS A 95 7.97 4.88 14.33
CA HIS A 95 7.22 5.72 13.38
C HIS A 95 6.92 5.03 12.04
N PHE A 96 7.81 4.18 11.55
CA PHE A 96 7.75 3.64 10.19
C PHE A 96 7.41 2.14 10.14
N ASP A 97 7.26 1.50 11.30
CA ASP A 97 6.71 0.15 11.53
C ASP A 97 7.27 -0.92 10.58
N GLY A 98 8.57 -0.86 10.35
CA GLY A 98 9.28 -1.88 9.56
C GLY A 98 9.05 -1.84 8.06
N ILE A 99 8.38 -0.82 7.53
CA ILE A 99 8.13 -0.70 6.09
C ILE A 99 9.44 -0.26 5.40
N PRO A 100 10.07 -1.09 4.55
CA PRO A 100 11.40 -0.79 4.01
C PRO A 100 11.48 0.53 3.24
N GLY A 101 10.40 0.91 2.53
CA GLY A 101 10.31 2.17 1.81
C GLY A 101 10.44 3.38 2.75
N TRP A 102 9.72 3.37 3.87
CA TRP A 102 9.76 4.44 4.85
C TRP A 102 11.04 4.44 5.70
N LEU A 103 11.57 3.27 6.06
CA LEU A 103 12.88 3.17 6.72
C LEU A 103 13.98 3.73 5.81
N THR A 104 13.92 3.44 4.51
CA THR A 104 14.86 3.98 3.52
C THR A 104 14.69 5.48 3.36
N PHE A 105 13.44 5.98 3.33
CA PHE A 105 13.15 7.41 3.31
C PHE A 105 13.76 8.12 4.53
N PHE A 106 13.56 7.56 5.72
CA PHE A 106 14.14 8.05 6.96
C PHE A 106 15.67 8.04 6.93
N GLY A 107 16.28 6.89 6.62
CA GLY A 107 17.74 6.74 6.60
C GLY A 107 18.41 7.72 5.64
N ASN A 108 17.83 7.94 4.46
CA ASN A 108 18.33 8.91 3.48
C ASN A 108 18.22 10.36 3.98
N ALA A 109 17.10 10.74 4.60
CA ALA A 109 16.92 12.08 5.13
C ALA A 109 17.90 12.35 6.28
N TYR A 110 18.01 11.41 7.22
CA TYR A 110 18.90 11.50 8.36
C TYR A 110 20.37 11.58 7.93
N ALA A 111 20.79 10.73 6.98
CA ALA A 111 22.15 10.73 6.45
C ALA A 111 22.52 12.04 5.72
N ARG A 112 21.53 12.80 5.24
CA ARG A 112 21.73 14.13 4.61
C ARG A 112 21.77 15.27 5.62
N GLY A 113 21.71 14.97 6.92
CA GLY A 113 21.85 15.94 8.01
C GLY A 113 20.54 16.44 8.61
N GLU A 114 19.39 15.87 8.22
CA GLU A 114 18.13 16.16 8.91
C GLU A 114 18.03 15.31 10.19
N ALA A 115 18.30 15.92 11.35
CA ALA A 115 18.23 15.23 12.63
C ALA A 115 16.84 15.30 13.28
N ASP A 116 15.93 16.16 12.80
CA ASP A 116 14.57 16.27 13.30
C ASP A 116 13.69 15.14 12.72
N ILE A 117 13.52 14.08 13.52
CA ILE A 117 12.76 12.90 13.14
C ILE A 117 11.28 13.23 12.88
N GLU A 118 10.69 14.14 13.65
CA GLU A 118 9.29 14.55 13.46
C GLU A 118 9.13 15.32 12.15
N LYS A 119 10.13 16.11 11.76
CA LYS A 119 10.16 16.75 10.43
C LYS A 119 10.27 15.72 9.31
N ILE A 120 11.10 14.68 9.44
CA ILE A 120 11.18 13.59 8.46
C ILE A 120 9.82 12.90 8.33
N LYS A 121 9.22 12.53 9.44
CA LYS A 121 7.89 11.92 9.50
C LYS A 121 6.82 12.80 8.87
N SER A 122 6.84 14.11 9.13
CA SER A 122 5.94 15.08 8.50
C SER A 122 6.06 15.08 6.97
N ILE A 123 7.28 14.97 6.43
CA ILE A 123 7.49 14.86 4.98
C ILE A 123 6.94 13.53 4.47
N ALA A 124 7.22 12.41 5.15
CA ALA A 124 6.69 11.09 4.78
C ALA A 124 5.15 11.09 4.74
N VAL A 125 4.50 11.67 5.75
CA VAL A 125 3.04 11.84 5.82
C VAL A 125 2.51 12.67 4.64
N ARG A 126 3.20 13.74 4.24
CA ARG A 126 2.82 14.51 3.04
C ARG A 126 3.00 13.72 1.76
N THR A 127 4.06 12.93 1.62
CA THR A 127 4.26 12.05 0.47
C THR A 127 3.14 11.01 0.37
N ALA A 128 2.82 10.34 1.47
CA ALA A 128 1.70 9.42 1.56
C ALA A 128 0.35 10.08 1.22
N LEU A 129 0.13 11.32 1.66
CA LEU A 129 -1.10 12.06 1.35
C LEU A 129 -1.26 12.26 -0.17
N GLU A 130 -0.18 12.61 -0.87
CA GLU A 130 -0.20 12.76 -2.33
C GLU A 130 -0.41 11.43 -3.05
N GLU A 131 0.19 10.34 -2.55
CA GLU A 131 -0.07 8.99 -3.07
C GLU A 131 -1.54 8.60 -2.95
N LEU A 132 -2.14 8.79 -1.76
CA LEU A 132 -3.56 8.53 -1.52
C LEU A 132 -4.45 9.37 -2.44
N ARG A 133 -4.17 10.67 -2.59
CA ARG A 133 -4.91 11.55 -3.51
C ARG A 133 -4.86 11.04 -4.95
N ASN A 134 -3.69 10.56 -5.40
CA ASN A 134 -3.52 10.02 -6.74
C ASN A 134 -4.26 8.70 -6.93
N MET A 135 -4.22 7.80 -5.94
CA MET A 135 -4.91 6.50 -5.97
C MET A 135 -6.43 6.69 -6.01
N THR A 136 -6.96 7.65 -5.24
CA THR A 136 -8.41 7.88 -5.08
C THR A 136 -8.95 9.00 -5.97
N ARG A 137 -8.18 9.49 -6.95
CA ARG A 137 -8.51 10.66 -7.77
C ARG A 137 -9.86 10.57 -8.51
N ASP A 138 -10.33 9.36 -8.78
CA ASP A 138 -11.56 9.11 -9.54
C ASP A 138 -12.80 9.35 -8.65
N ASN A 139 -12.68 9.27 -7.32
CA ASN A 139 -13.74 9.59 -6.36
C ASN A 139 -13.12 10.08 -5.02
N PRO A 140 -12.48 11.24 -5.01
CA PRO A 140 -11.63 11.66 -3.88
C PRO A 140 -12.43 11.92 -2.61
N ARG A 141 -13.64 12.46 -2.74
CA ARG A 141 -14.50 12.81 -1.60
C ARG A 141 -14.90 11.57 -0.79
N ARG A 142 -15.50 10.57 -1.43
CA ARG A 142 -16.02 9.39 -0.71
C ARG A 142 -14.92 8.49 -0.18
N TYR A 143 -13.86 8.28 -0.96
CA TYR A 143 -12.69 7.55 -0.48
C TYR A 143 -12.04 8.28 0.70
N GLY A 144 -11.89 9.60 0.62
CA GLY A 144 -11.36 10.41 1.71
C GLY A 144 -12.18 10.31 3.00
N LEU A 145 -13.52 10.33 2.90
CA LEU A 145 -14.40 10.15 4.05
C LEU A 145 -14.28 8.75 4.67
N VAL A 146 -14.24 7.68 3.86
CA VAL A 146 -14.06 6.30 4.37
C VAL A 146 -12.72 6.15 5.07
N LEU A 147 -11.64 6.61 4.43
CA LEU A 147 -10.29 6.56 4.99
C LEU A 147 -10.20 7.36 6.29
N ARG A 148 -10.81 8.55 6.36
CA ARG A 148 -10.85 9.35 7.60
C ARG A 148 -11.64 8.65 8.71
N ALA A 149 -12.81 8.09 8.39
CA ALA A 149 -13.59 7.33 9.37
C ALA A 149 -12.76 6.21 10.00
N ILE A 150 -12.04 5.45 9.16
CA ILE A 150 -11.18 4.36 9.63
C ILE A 150 -10.01 4.90 10.46
N ALA A 151 -9.38 6.00 10.03
CA ALA A 151 -8.27 6.62 10.77
C ALA A 151 -8.70 7.16 12.15
N GLU A 152 -9.95 7.58 12.28
CA GLU A 152 -10.60 7.99 13.53
C GLU A 152 -11.13 6.81 14.37
N GLY A 153 -10.86 5.58 13.94
CA GLY A 153 -11.13 4.36 14.72
C GLY A 153 -12.52 3.75 14.49
N ARG A 154 -13.22 4.08 13.39
CA ARG A 154 -14.41 3.32 12.98
C ARG A 154 -13.98 1.95 12.46
N LYS A 155 -14.37 0.88 13.15
CA LYS A 155 -13.91 -0.50 12.89
C LYS A 155 -14.97 -1.43 12.32
N THR A 156 -16.17 -0.92 12.05
CA THR A 156 -17.27 -1.73 11.50
C THR A 156 -17.94 -1.04 10.34
N TRP A 157 -18.58 -1.84 9.48
CA TRP A 157 -19.33 -1.35 8.33
C TRP A 157 -20.36 -0.29 8.72
N SER A 158 -21.15 -0.53 9.79
CA SER A 158 -22.19 0.38 10.26
C SER A 158 -21.60 1.71 10.73
N GLN A 159 -20.50 1.68 11.48
CA GLN A 159 -19.82 2.89 11.97
C GLN A 159 -19.28 3.75 10.82
N VAL A 160 -18.68 3.13 9.81
CA VAL A 160 -18.17 3.85 8.64
C VAL A 160 -19.32 4.41 7.83
N LYS A 161 -20.40 3.66 7.64
CA LYS A 161 -21.59 4.11 6.93
C LYS A 161 -22.24 5.33 7.61
N GLU A 162 -22.45 5.25 8.92
CA GLU A 162 -23.02 6.33 9.72
C GLU A 162 -22.17 7.60 9.59
N TYR A 163 -20.84 7.48 9.69
CA TYR A 163 -19.93 8.62 9.50
C TYR A 163 -20.07 9.26 8.11
N LEU A 164 -20.17 8.45 7.05
CA LEU A 164 -20.36 8.98 5.69
C LEU A 164 -21.71 9.68 5.54
N GLU A 165 -22.78 9.09 6.05
CA GLU A 165 -24.14 9.65 5.97
C GLU A 165 -24.24 10.97 6.73
N GLU A 166 -23.60 11.08 7.89
CA GLU A 166 -23.49 12.32 8.68
C GLU A 166 -22.74 13.41 7.89
N LYS A 167 -21.60 13.09 7.26
CA LYS A 167 -20.78 14.07 6.52
C LYS A 167 -21.35 14.45 5.16
N GLU A 168 -22.09 13.56 4.49
CA GLU A 168 -22.76 13.88 3.22
C GLU A 168 -24.17 14.47 3.40
N GLY A 169 -24.78 14.32 4.58
CA GLY A 169 -26.16 14.76 4.84
C GLY A 169 -27.21 13.98 4.03
N THR A 170 -26.87 12.77 3.57
CA THR A 170 -27.74 11.92 2.76
C THR A 170 -27.45 10.45 3.01
N THR A 171 -28.41 9.58 2.66
CA THR A 171 -28.24 8.14 2.77
C THR A 171 -27.27 7.60 1.73
N ILE A 172 -26.40 6.68 2.11
CA ILE A 172 -25.45 6.02 1.21
C ILE A 172 -25.92 4.60 0.94
N SER A 173 -25.98 4.22 -0.34
CA SER A 173 -26.29 2.85 -0.72
C SER A 173 -25.21 1.88 -0.23
N SER A 174 -25.61 0.71 0.27
CA SER A 174 -24.68 -0.30 0.77
C SER A 174 -23.64 -0.76 -0.28
N SER A 175 -24.01 -0.78 -1.56
CA SER A 175 -23.12 -1.14 -2.66
C SER A 175 -21.97 -0.16 -2.84
N VAL A 176 -22.22 1.15 -2.71
CA VAL A 176 -21.18 2.18 -2.81
C VAL A 176 -20.12 2.01 -1.72
N LEU A 177 -20.53 1.86 -0.46
CA LEU A 177 -19.57 1.66 0.64
C LEU A 177 -18.78 0.35 0.45
N SER A 178 -19.46 -0.73 0.09
CA SER A 178 -18.80 -2.03 -0.12
C SER A 178 -17.78 -1.98 -1.27
N ASN A 179 -18.10 -1.27 -2.36
CA ASN A 179 -17.18 -1.09 -3.48
C ASN A 179 -15.95 -0.26 -3.10
N ILE A 180 -16.11 0.79 -2.27
CA ILE A 180 -14.99 1.61 -1.80
C ILE A 180 -14.09 0.78 -0.87
N LEU A 181 -14.67 0.07 0.10
CA LEU A 181 -13.92 -0.76 1.03
C LEU A 181 -13.13 -1.84 0.29
N ARG A 182 -13.77 -2.58 -0.63
CA ARG A 182 -13.10 -3.59 -1.45
C ARG A 182 -11.94 -2.99 -2.24
N SER A 183 -12.17 -1.87 -2.92
CA SER A 183 -11.13 -1.16 -3.69
C SER A 183 -9.93 -0.75 -2.81
N LEU A 184 -10.16 -0.28 -1.59
CA LEU A 184 -9.09 0.06 -0.64
C LEU A 184 -8.32 -1.18 -0.13
N GLU A 185 -8.99 -2.32 0.02
CA GLU A 185 -8.36 -3.61 0.35
C GLU A 185 -7.55 -4.14 -0.83
N ASP A 186 -8.08 -4.05 -2.06
CA ASP A 186 -7.41 -4.47 -3.29
C ASP A 186 -6.11 -3.67 -3.53
N MET A 187 -6.17 -2.36 -3.23
CA MET A 187 -5.01 -1.46 -3.23
C MET A 187 -4.04 -1.69 -2.06
N SER A 188 -4.36 -2.60 -1.13
CA SER A 188 -3.56 -2.88 0.07
C SER A 188 -3.33 -1.64 0.96
N ILE A 189 -4.31 -0.73 1.02
CA ILE A 189 -4.28 0.44 1.91
C ILE A 189 -4.80 0.04 3.30
N ILE A 190 -5.88 -0.72 3.32
CA ILE A 190 -6.53 -1.22 4.54
C ILE A 190 -6.73 -2.73 4.46
N LYS A 191 -7.00 -3.34 5.62
CA LYS A 191 -7.59 -4.67 5.75
C LYS A 191 -8.45 -4.71 7.00
N ASN A 192 -9.68 -5.22 6.92
CA ASN A 192 -10.56 -5.33 8.08
C ASN A 192 -10.72 -4.01 8.87
N TYR A 193 -10.89 -2.87 8.16
CA TYR A 193 -10.99 -1.54 8.76
C TYR A 193 -9.74 -1.09 9.55
N GLU A 194 -8.56 -1.61 9.21
CA GLU A 194 -7.30 -1.12 9.77
C GLU A 194 -6.30 -0.81 8.65
N PHE A 195 -5.58 0.30 8.79
CA PHE A 195 -4.52 0.65 7.86
C PHE A 195 -3.37 -0.35 7.94
N LEU A 196 -2.90 -0.79 6.78
CA LEU A 196 -1.72 -1.62 6.67
C LEU A 196 -0.44 -0.78 6.87
N ASP A 197 -0.50 0.53 6.63
CA ASP A 197 0.61 1.47 6.77
C ASP A 197 0.26 2.59 7.77
N PRO A 198 1.03 2.76 8.87
CA PRO A 198 0.76 3.82 9.85
C PRO A 198 0.94 5.23 9.27
N ILE A 199 1.83 5.42 8.29
CA ILE A 199 2.03 6.72 7.64
C ILE A 199 0.79 7.06 6.80
N TYR A 200 0.18 6.09 6.15
CA TYR A 200 -1.11 6.29 5.46
C TYR A 200 -2.22 6.66 6.45
N ARG A 201 -2.28 6.00 7.62
CA ARG A 201 -3.24 6.36 8.67
C ARG A 201 -3.11 7.82 9.10
N GLU A 202 -1.89 8.28 9.36
CA GLU A 202 -1.61 9.67 9.74
C GLU A 202 -1.94 10.65 8.59
N ALA A 203 -1.60 10.29 7.35
CA ALA A 203 -1.93 11.10 6.17
C ALA A 203 -3.45 11.29 6.00
N CYS A 204 -4.26 10.26 6.27
CA CYS A 204 -5.71 10.34 6.13
C CYS A 204 -6.38 11.36 7.08
N LYS A 205 -5.74 11.70 8.20
CA LYS A 205 -6.21 12.77 9.10
C LYS A 205 -6.10 14.16 8.46
N LEU A 206 -5.27 14.32 7.42
CA LEU A 206 -5.06 15.56 6.67
C LEU A 206 -5.90 15.66 5.40
N LEU A 207 -6.60 14.59 5.01
CA LEU A 207 -7.58 14.67 3.91
C LEU A 207 -8.66 15.66 4.33
N GLN A 208 -9.11 16.51 3.39
CA GLN A 208 -10.22 17.47 3.59
C GLN A 208 -11.51 16.91 3.03
#